data_AF-A0A914Y260-F1
#
_entry.id   AF-A0A914Y260-F1
#
_cell.length_a   1.000
_cell.length_b   1.000
_cell.length_c   1.000
_cell.angle_alpha   90.00
_cell.angle_beta   90.00
_cell.angle_gamma   90.00
#
_symmetry.space_group_name_H-M   'P 1'
#
loop_
_entity.id
_entity.type
_entity.pdbx_description
1 polymer ?
#
loop_
_entity_poly.entity_id
_entity_poly.type
_entity_poly.pdbx_seq_one_letter_code
_entity_poly.pdbx_strand_id
1 'polypeptide(L)'
;MTKTMIMQAAVPLFLVLLPIGLGVTAAFAMINVPGLGMLFNSICGWIPVVNPLVTIISVKAYRDVIKLWLIKCFQINLPRRIIIAPSIVVVAKK
;
A
#
# COMPACT_ATOMS: atom_id res chain seq x y z
N MET A 1 -8.04 12.25 -4.19
CA MET A 1 -6.57 12.26 -4.08
C MET A 1 -6.11 12.36 -2.63
N THR A 2 -6.62 13.33 -1.88
CA THR A 2 -6.24 13.57 -0.46
C THR A 2 -6.47 12.38 0.47
N LYS A 3 -7.61 11.68 0.38
CA LYS A 3 -7.90 10.49 1.21
C LYS A 3 -6.88 9.36 1.04
N THR A 4 -6.39 9.17 -0.19
CA THR A 4 -5.42 8.12 -0.51
C THR A 4 -4.04 8.44 0.04
N MET A 5 -3.61 9.70 -0.07
CA MET A 5 -2.35 10.17 0.53
C MET A 5 -2.39 10.11 2.05
N ILE A 6 -3.53 10.45 2.66
CA ILE A 6 -3.72 10.30 4.11
C ILE A 6 -3.61 8.83 4.53
N MET A 7 -4.23 7.89 3.81
CA MET A 7 -4.08 6.47 4.11
C MET A 7 -2.65 5.96 3.95
N GLN A 8 -1.96 6.38 2.88
CA GLN A 8 -0.55 6.02 2.65
C GLN A 8 0.38 6.55 3.74
N ALA A 9 0.11 7.73 4.29
CA ALA A 9 0.89 8.29 5.39
C ALA A 9 0.52 7.66 6.74
N ALA A 10 -0.77 7.38 6.96
CA ALA A 10 -1.27 6.88 8.24
C ALA A 10 -0.81 5.44 8.53
N VAL A 11 -0.85 4.54 7.55
CA VAL A 11 -0.50 3.12 7.74
C VAL A 11 0.93 2.90 8.28
N PRO A 12 2.00 3.49 7.69
CA PRO A 12 3.34 3.35 8.25
C PRO A 12 3.50 4.07 9.59
N LEU A 13 2.79 5.19 9.81
CA LEU A 13 2.75 5.85 11.12
C LEU A 13 2.19 4.94 12.22
N PHE A 14 1.08 4.25 11.96
CA PHE A 14 0.52 3.28 12.91
C PHE A 14 1.45 2.07 13.13
N LEU A 15 2.06 1.56 12.07
CA LEU A 15 3.00 0.44 12.15
C LEU A 15 4.26 0.78 12.97
N VAL A 16 4.68 2.04 13.00
CA VAL A 16 5.85 2.50 13.76
C VAL A 16 5.47 2.91 15.18
N LEU A 17 4.33 3.59 15.38
CA LEU A 17 3.88 4.06 16.68
C LEU A 17 3.58 2.90 17.65
N LEU A 18 3.05 1.78 17.15
CA LEU A 18 2.74 0.60 17.97
C LEU A 18 3.98 0.01 18.67
N PRO A 19 5.05 -0.39 17.95
CA PRO A 19 6.22 -0.96 18.59
C PRO A 19 7.02 0.06 19.41
N ILE A 20 7.00 1.36 19.04
CA ILE A 20 7.57 2.42 19.88
C ILE A 20 6.80 2.54 21.19
N GLY A 21 5.47 2.60 21.13
CA GLY A 21 4.61 2.67 22.31
C GLY A 21 4.83 1.49 23.25
N LEU A 22 4.94 0.28 22.69
CA LEU A 22 5.26 -0.93 23.45
C LEU A 22 6.66 -0.87 24.09
N GLY A 23 7.66 -0.33 23.39
CA GLY A 23 9.00 -0.15 23.96
C GLY A 23 9.03 0.86 25.10
N VAL A 24 8.30 1.98 24.95
CA VAL A 24 8.19 3.01 25.98
C VAL A 24 7.46 2.46 27.21
N THR A 25 6.32 1.79 27.04
CA THR A 25 5.57 1.22 28.18
C THR A 25 6.34 0.09 28.88
N ALA A 26 7.05 -0.75 28.12
CA ALA A 26 7.93 -1.77 28.69
C ALA A 26 9.08 -1.16 29.51
N ALA A 27 9.68 -0.06 29.02
CA ALA A 27 10.71 0.67 29.74
C ALA A 27 10.19 1.28 31.05
N PHE A 28 8.99 1.88 31.05
CA PHE A 28 8.37 2.42 32.27
C PHE A 28 7.97 1.33 33.27
N ALA A 29 7.59 0.14 32.79
CA ALA A 29 7.26 -1.01 33.63
C ALA A 29 8.50 -1.80 34.09
N MET A 30 9.71 -1.41 33.68
CA MET A 30 10.96 -2.16 33.89
C MET A 30 10.89 -3.62 33.40
N ILE A 31 10.05 -3.88 32.38
CA ILE A 31 9.90 -5.20 31.78
C ILE A 31 10.91 -5.31 30.64
N ASN A 32 11.85 -6.25 30.77
CA ASN A 32 12.70 -6.62 29.66
C ASN A 32 11.88 -7.47 28.68
N VAL A 33 11.65 -6.94 27.47
CA VAL A 33 10.99 -7.67 26.38
C VAL A 33 12.06 -8.14 25.40
N PRO A 34 12.62 -9.35 25.57
CA PRO A 34 13.59 -9.89 24.64
C PRO A 34 12.97 -10.00 23.24
N GLY A 35 13.72 -9.56 22.22
CA GLY A 35 13.26 -9.59 20.84
C GLY A 35 12.40 -8.40 20.38
N LEU A 36 12.11 -7.43 21.26
CA LEU A 36 11.37 -6.21 20.86
C LEU A 36 12.08 -5.45 19.73
N GLY A 37 13.42 -5.35 19.80
CA GLY A 37 14.22 -4.72 18.73
C GLY A 37 14.18 -5.49 17.40
N MET A 38 14.10 -6.82 17.45
CA MET A 38 13.95 -7.65 16.25
C MET A 38 12.56 -7.49 15.63
N LEU A 39 11.51 -7.42 16.47
CA LEU A 39 10.15 -7.08 16.04
C LEU A 39 10.07 -5.69 15.40
N PHE A 40 10.68 -4.68 16.03
CA PHE A 40 10.74 -3.33 15.47
C PHE A 40 11.42 -3.30 14.09
N ASN A 41 12.61 -3.88 13.99
CA ASN A 41 13.34 -3.95 12.72
C ASN A 41 12.55 -4.71 11.64
N SER A 42 11.88 -5.79 12.01
CA SER A 42 11.03 -6.55 11.09
C SER A 42 9.88 -5.68 10.58
N ILE A 43 9.12 -5.06 11.48
CA ILE A 43 7.97 -4.20 11.11
C ILE A 43 8.42 -3.03 10.23
N CYS A 44 9.51 -2.36 10.59
CA CYS A 44 10.08 -1.27 9.79
C CYS A 44 10.54 -1.75 8.40
N GLY A 45 11.08 -2.96 8.30
CA GLY A 45 11.45 -3.59 7.03
C GLY A 45 10.28 -3.83 6.07
N TRP A 46 9.06 -4.03 6.59
CA TRP A 46 7.86 -4.23 5.78
C TRP A 46 7.21 -2.91 5.28
N ILE A 47 7.53 -1.76 5.88
CA ILE A 47 6.99 -0.45 5.48
C ILE A 47 7.13 -0.16 3.98
N PRO A 48 8.30 -0.34 3.33
CA PRO A 48 8.44 -0.08 1.90
C PRO A 48 7.57 -0.98 1.01
N VAL A 49 7.11 -2.12 1.53
CA VAL A 49 6.19 -3.04 0.82
C VAL A 49 4.73 -2.66 1.09
N VAL A 50 4.39 -2.31 2.32
CA VAL A 50 3.00 -1.97 2.71
C VAL A 50 2.53 -0.66 2.06
N ASN A 51 3.39 0.36 1.97
CA ASN A 51 3.03 1.65 1.34
C ASN A 51 2.52 1.53 -0.12
N PRO A 52 3.25 0.89 -1.04
CA PRO A 52 2.76 0.70 -2.41
C PRO A 52 1.53 -0.22 -2.44
N LEU A 53 1.42 -1.19 -1.54
CA LEU A 53 0.27 -2.09 -1.47
C LEU A 53 -1.03 -1.34 -1.11
N VAL A 54 -0.98 -0.48 -0.09
CA VAL A 54 -2.11 0.39 0.28
C VAL A 54 -2.49 1.32 -0.86
N THR A 55 -1.49 1.84 -1.59
CA THR A 55 -1.70 2.68 -2.76
C THR A 55 -2.45 1.94 -3.87
N ILE A 56 -2.00 0.72 -4.17
CA ILE A 56 -2.60 -0.15 -5.18
C ILE A 56 -4.07 -0.44 -4.82
N ILE A 57 -4.36 -0.71 -3.55
CA ILE A 57 -5.73 -1.03 -3.09
C ILE A 57 -6.63 0.21 -3.08
N SER A 58 -6.10 1.38 -2.69
CA SER A 58 -6.90 2.60 -2.50
C SER A 58 -7.12 3.41 -3.78
N VAL A 59 -6.26 3.30 -4.79
CA VAL A 59 -6.37 4.05 -6.04
C VAL A 59 -7.03 3.18 -7.11
N LYS A 60 -8.19 3.63 -7.59
CA LYS A 60 -8.96 2.91 -8.62
C LYS A 60 -8.15 2.65 -9.91
N ALA A 61 -7.36 3.63 -10.36
CA ALA A 61 -6.53 3.49 -11.56
C ALA A 61 -5.50 2.34 -11.47
N TYR A 62 -4.82 2.17 -10.33
CA TYR A 62 -3.89 1.04 -10.14
C TYR A 62 -4.64 -0.30 -10.17
N ARG A 63 -5.81 -0.39 -9.54
CA ARG A 63 -6.63 -1.61 -9.58
C ARG A 63 -7.11 -1.95 -10.98
N ASP A 64 -7.49 -0.95 -11.78
CA ASP A 64 -7.96 -1.17 -13.14
C ASP A 64 -6.81 -1.66 -14.05
N VAL A 65 -5.60 -1.12 -13.88
CA VAL A 65 -4.39 -1.62 -14.57
C VAL A 65 -4.05 -3.05 -14.15
N ILE A 66 -4.11 -3.37 -12.86
CA ILE A 66 -3.82 -4.73 -12.37
C ILE A 66 -4.87 -5.72 -12.87
N LYS A 67 -6.15 -5.35 -12.92
CA LYS A 67 -7.20 -6.21 -13.51
C LYS A 67 -6.92 -6.48 -14.98
N LEU A 68 -6.54 -5.47 -15.76
CA LEU A 68 -6.18 -5.64 -17.16
C LEU A 68 -4.94 -6.52 -17.32
N TRP A 69 -3.93 -6.33 -16.47
CA TRP A 69 -2.72 -7.14 -16.46
C TRP A 69 -3.03 -8.60 -16.10
N LEU A 70 -3.83 -8.85 -15.06
CA LEU A 70 -4.30 -10.17 -14.67
C LEU A 70 -5.10 -10.84 -15.79
N ILE A 71 -6.06 -10.13 -16.40
CA ILE A 71 -6.83 -10.64 -17.54
C ILE A 71 -5.92 -11.05 -18.70
N LYS A 72 -4.90 -10.23 -19.01
CA LYS A 72 -3.92 -10.49 -20.07
C LYS A 72 -3.02 -11.68 -19.73
N CYS A 73 -2.52 -11.77 -18.51
CA CYS A 73 -1.67 -12.86 -18.03
C CYS A 73 -2.43 -14.19 -17.94
N PHE A 74 -3.74 -14.16 -17.68
CA PHE A 74 -4.56 -15.36 -17.53
C PHE A 74 -5.23 -15.84 -18.83
N GLN A 75 -4.97 -15.20 -19.98
CA GLN A 75 -5.58 -15.52 -21.29
C GLN A 75 -7.09 -15.82 -21.20
N ILE A 76 -7.84 -15.08 -20.37
CA ILE A 76 -9.30 -15.17 -20.43
C ILE A 76 -9.69 -14.44 -21.71
N ASN A 77 -10.32 -15.18 -22.61
CA ASN A 77 -10.78 -14.76 -23.94
C ASN A 77 -11.87 -13.68 -23.80
N LEU A 78 -11.50 -12.47 -23.36
CA LEU A 78 -12.44 -11.38 -23.19
C LEU A 78 -12.77 -10.77 -24.57
N PRO A 79 -14.06 -10.60 -24.91
CA PRO A 79 -14.47 -9.98 -26.16
C PRO A 79 -13.93 -8.54 -26.22
N ARG A 80 -13.39 -8.15 -27.39
CA ARG A 80 -12.73 -6.88 -27.73
C ARG A 80 -13.50 -5.57 -27.41
N ARG A 81 -14.63 -5.61 -26.71
CA ARG A 81 -15.50 -4.44 -26.43
C ARG A 81 -15.19 -3.67 -25.15
N ILE A 82 -14.29 -4.14 -24.29
CA ILE A 82 -13.87 -3.40 -23.08
C ILE A 82 -12.49 -2.77 -23.31
N ILE A 83 -12.37 -2.05 -24.42
CA ILE A 83 -11.32 -1.05 -24.63
C ILE A 83 -12.10 0.24 -24.74
N ILE A 84 -12.26 0.96 -23.64
CA ILE A 84 -12.43 2.42 -23.52
C ILE A 84 -12.79 2.66 -22.04
N ALA A 85 -11.82 3.18 -21.29
CA ALA A 85 -12.09 4.12 -20.22
C ALA A 85 -10.82 4.95 -19.93
N PRO A 86 -10.97 6.22 -19.59
CA PRO A 86 -10.26 7.31 -20.25
C PRO A 86 -9.35 8.05 -19.26
N SER A 87 -8.06 8.17 -19.54
CA SER A 87 -7.19 9.09 -18.79
C SER A 87 -6.07 9.72 -19.61
N ILE A 88 -6.00 9.44 -20.92
CA ILE A 88 -5.04 10.07 -21.83
C ILE A 88 -5.84 10.74 -22.95
N VAL A 89 -6.57 11.79 -22.57
CA VAL A 89 -7.03 12.85 -23.47
C VAL A 89 -6.02 13.99 -23.35
N VAL A 90 -4.82 13.78 -23.88
CA VAL A 90 -3.80 14.80 -24.20
C VAL A 90 -3.03 14.14 -25.34
N VAL A 91 -3.27 14.39 -26.63
CA VAL A 91 -3.34 15.66 -27.35
C VAL A 91 -4.31 15.49 -28.50
N ALA A 92 -5.42 16.22 -28.47
CA ALA A 92 -6.10 16.59 -29.70
C ALA A 92 -5.23 17.65 -30.39
N LYS A 93 -4.77 17.39 -31.61
CA LYS A 93 -4.58 18.46 -32.59
C LYS A 93 -4.90 17.93 -33.99
N LYS A 94 -5.91 18.62 -34.52
CA LYS A 94 -6.48 18.73 -35.86
C LYS A 94 -5.56 18.33 -37.01
#